data_AF-A0A6I1W6Z7-F1
#
_entry.id   AF-A0A6I1W6Z7-F1
#
_cell.length_a   1.000
_cell.length_b   1.000
_cell.length_c   1.000
_cell.angle_alpha   90.00
_cell.angle_beta   90.00
_cell.angle_gamma   90.00
#
_symmetry.space_group_name_H-M   'P 1'
#
loop_
_entity.id
_entity.type
_entity.pdbx_description
1 polymer ?
#
loop_
_entity_poly.entity_id
_entity_poly.type
_entity_poly.pdbx_seq_one_letter_code
_entity_poly.pdbx_strand_id
1 'polypeptide(L)'
;IDLIFLFATFGGLVLTTTLTASTVAKGLSDLTGLTDGFLLKACLVMLVTVVFSLSSWIGISSGMQRLAKLACGMTMLFALVVLLLGPTLFSINNTANAIGLT
;
A
#
# COMPACT_ATOMS: atom_id res chain seq x y z
N ILE A 1 -14.27 20.85 -18.40
CA ILE A 1 -14.59 19.65 -17.60
C ILE A 1 -13.38 18.73 -17.53
N ASP A 2 -12.74 18.44 -18.67
CA ASP A 2 -11.56 17.54 -18.74
C ASP A 2 -10.36 17.99 -17.89
N LEU A 3 -10.05 19.29 -17.86
CA LEU A 3 -8.95 19.82 -17.05
C LEU A 3 -9.18 19.60 -15.54
N ILE A 4 -10.42 19.80 -15.07
CA ILE A 4 -10.80 19.59 -13.66
C ILE A 4 -10.73 18.09 -13.33
N PHE A 5 -11.18 17.23 -14.23
CA PHE A 5 -11.09 15.78 -14.07
C PHE A 5 -9.62 15.29 -14.02
N LEU A 6 -8.76 15.83 -14.89
CA LEU A 6 -7.33 15.54 -14.89
C LEU A 6 -6.69 15.96 -13.56
N PHE A 7 -6.92 17.19 -13.10
CA PHE A 7 -6.38 17.68 -11.82
C PHE A 7 -6.89 16.87 -10.62
N ALA A 8 -8.18 16.52 -10.60
CA ALA A 8 -8.76 15.72 -9.52
C ALA A 8 -8.16 14.31 -9.48
N THR A 9 -8.02 13.66 -10.64
CA THR A 9 -7.44 12.32 -10.75
C THR A 9 -5.95 12.33 -10.38
N PHE A 10 -5.21 13.32 -10.87
CA PHE A 10 -3.80 13.48 -10.56
C PHE A 10 -3.58 13.74 -9.05
N GLY A 11 -4.39 14.63 -8.45
CA GLY A 11 -4.35 14.88 -7.01
C GLY A 11 -4.61 13.62 -6.19
N GLY A 12 -5.64 12.84 -6.54
CA GLY A 12 -5.94 11.57 -5.87
C GLY A 12 -4.80 10.54 -5.96
N LEU A 13 -4.19 10.41 -7.14
CA LEU A 13 -3.06 9.50 -7.36
C LEU A 13 -1.81 9.91 -6.58
N VAL A 14 -1.49 11.21 -6.53
CA VAL A 14 -0.32 11.72 -5.81
C VAL A 14 -0.49 11.54 -4.29
N LEU A 15 -1.68 11.83 -3.75
CA LEU A 15 -1.98 11.66 -2.33
C LEU A 15 -1.86 10.19 -1.91
N THR A 16 -2.51 9.28 -2.62
CA THR A 16 -2.48 7.84 -2.31
C THR A 16 -1.06 7.28 -2.37
N THR A 17 -0.26 7.67 -3.36
CA THR A 17 1.15 7.27 -3.48
C THR A 17 2.00 7.79 -2.32
N THR A 18 1.82 9.07 -1.96
CA THR A 18 2.59 9.71 -0.87
C THR A 18 2.27 9.10 0.49
N LEU A 19 0.99 8.83 0.76
CA LEU A 19 0.53 8.16 1.98
C LEU A 19 1.10 6.74 2.06
N THR A 20 1.01 5.98 0.97
CA THR A 20 1.53 4.61 0.90
C THR A 20 3.05 4.59 1.13
N ALA A 21 3.80 5.45 0.45
CA ALA A 21 5.25 5.55 0.63
C ALA A 21 5.64 5.91 2.07
N SER A 22 4.89 6.81 2.71
CA SER A 22 5.14 7.18 4.11
C SER A 22 4.81 6.06 5.10
N THR A 23 3.74 5.31 4.85
CA THR A 23 3.37 4.15 5.69
C THR A 23 4.40 3.04 5.58
N VAL A 24 4.87 2.72 4.36
CA VAL A 24 5.92 1.72 4.15
C VAL A 24 7.25 2.17 4.77
N ALA A 25 7.62 3.44 4.62
CA ALA A 25 8.84 3.98 5.22
C ALA A 25 8.84 3.88 6.75
N LYS A 26 7.71 4.19 7.41
CA LYS A 26 7.54 4.00 8.86
C LYS A 26 7.64 2.52 9.25
N GLY A 27 6.95 1.64 8.54
CA GLY A 27 7.05 0.20 8.81
C GLY A 27 8.47 -0.34 8.63
N LEU A 28 9.23 0.20 7.66
CA LEU A 28 10.64 -0.15 7.47
C LEU A 28 11.53 0.46 8.55
N SER A 29 11.27 1.70 8.98
CA SER A 29 11.93 2.36 10.12
C SER A 29 11.74 1.55 11.41
N ASP A 30 10.52 1.10 11.70
CA ASP A 30 10.20 0.25 12.86
C ASP A 30 10.94 -1.10 12.83
N LEU A 31 11.15 -1.68 11.64
CA LEU A 31 11.84 -2.96 11.46
C LEU A 31 13.37 -2.84 11.44
N THR A 32 13.92 -1.71 10.99
CA THR A 32 15.37 -1.52 10.78
C THR A 32 16.04 -0.64 11.83
N GLY A 33 15.27 0.10 12.65
CA GLY A 33 15.78 1.02 13.67
C GLY A 33 16.52 2.25 13.13
N LEU A 34 16.50 2.47 11.81
CA LEU A 34 17.09 3.64 11.16
C LEU A 34 16.13 4.84 11.26
N THR A 35 16.68 6.02 11.55
CA THR A 35 15.90 7.26 11.68
C THR A 35 15.00 7.50 10.46
N ASP A 36 13.72 7.81 10.72
CA ASP A 36 12.71 8.28 9.75
C ASP A 36 13.12 9.61 9.08
N GLY A 37 14.13 9.54 8.22
CA GLY A 37 14.60 10.66 7.43
C GLY A 37 13.78 10.82 6.15
N PHE A 38 13.65 12.07 5.68
CA PHE A 38 13.18 12.39 4.33
C PHE A 38 13.94 11.58 3.26
N LEU A 39 15.22 11.28 3.50
CA LEU A 39 16.08 10.49 2.62
C LEU A 39 15.59 9.05 2.42
N LEU A 40 15.12 8.39 3.48
CA LEU A 40 14.61 7.00 3.41
C LEU A 40 13.32 6.96 2.59
N LYS A 41 12.40 7.89 2.86
CA LYS A 41 11.15 8.06 2.09
C LYS A 41 11.44 8.34 0.61
N ALA A 42 12.35 9.27 0.31
CA ALA A 42 12.71 9.62 -1.06
C ALA A 42 13.36 8.44 -1.82
N CYS A 43 14.25 7.70 -1.15
CA CYS A 43 14.87 6.51 -1.74
C CYS A 43 13.84 5.41 -2.01
N LEU A 44 12.88 5.21 -1.10
CA LEU A 44 11.80 4.23 -1.24
C LEU A 44 10.87 4.57 -2.40
N VAL A 45 10.47 5.84 -2.53
CA VAL A 45 9.68 6.30 -3.69
C VAL A 45 10.46 6.08 -4.97
N MET A 46 11.74 6.46 -5.04
CA MET A 46 12.57 6.24 -6.22
C MET A 46 12.62 4.76 -6.61
N LEU A 47 12.82 3.86 -5.65
CA LEU A 47 12.87 2.42 -5.88
C LEU A 47 11.53 1.91 -6.43
N VAL A 48 10.40 2.29 -5.82
CA VAL A 48 9.06 1.93 -6.31
C VAL A 48 8.83 2.46 -7.73
N THR A 49 9.24 3.69 -8.03
CA THR A 49 9.15 4.27 -9.39
C THR A 49 9.96 3.48 -10.41
N VAL A 50 11.17 3.02 -10.05
CA VAL A 50 12.01 2.19 -10.93
C VAL A 50 11.38 0.83 -11.18
N VAL A 51 10.91 0.15 -10.12
CA VAL A 51 10.21 -1.15 -10.23
C VAL A 51 8.96 -1.02 -11.09
N PHE A 52 8.19 0.06 -10.91
CA PHE A 52 7.01 0.34 -11.71
C PHE A 52 7.36 0.62 -13.19
N SER A 53 8.41 1.40 -13.43
CA SER A 53 8.89 1.71 -14.80
C SER A 53 9.36 0.45 -15.54
N LEU A 54 10.14 -0.40 -14.86
CA LEU A 54 10.58 -1.70 -15.39
C LEU A 54 9.38 -2.62 -15.67
N SER A 55 8.41 -2.67 -14.76
CA SER A 55 7.18 -3.46 -14.94
C SER A 55 6.33 -2.97 -16.12
N SER A 56 6.26 -1.65 -16.31
CA SER A 56 5.56 -1.03 -17.43
C SER A 56 6.23 -1.34 -18.78
N TRP A 57 7.57 -1.37 -18.81
CA TRP A 57 8.34 -1.67 -20.03
C TRP A 57 8.15 -3.09 -20.56
N ILE A 58 7.94 -4.07 -19.67
CA ILE A 58 7.70 -5.48 -20.06
C ILE A 58 6.25 -5.68 -20.58
N GLY A 59 5.38 -4.68 -20.43
CA GLY A 59 4.06 -4.62 -21.03
C GLY A 59 2.98 -4.29 -20.00
N ILE A 60 2.29 -3.17 -20.21
CA ILE A 60 1.22 -2.63 -19.33
C ILE A 60 0.14 -3.69 -19.01
N SER A 61 -0.19 -4.56 -19.96
CA SER A 61 -1.25 -5.56 -19.78
C SER A 61 -0.84 -6.77 -18.94
N SER A 62 0.43 -7.19 -19.00
CA SER A 62 0.89 -8.44 -18.38
C SER A 62 1.77 -8.22 -17.15
N GLY A 63 2.66 -7.21 -17.19
CA GLY A 63 3.56 -6.86 -16.08
C GLY A 63 2.79 -6.30 -14.88
N MET A 64 2.00 -5.26 -15.10
CA MET A 64 1.19 -4.63 -14.05
C MET A 64 0.17 -5.60 -13.45
N GLN A 65 -0.44 -6.45 -14.30
CA GLN A 65 -1.43 -7.42 -13.84
C GLN A 65 -0.82 -8.55 -13.00
N ARG A 66 0.42 -8.96 -13.27
CA ARG A 66 1.17 -9.90 -12.41
C ARG A 66 1.51 -9.27 -11.06
N LEU A 67 1.98 -8.02 -11.05
CA LEU A 67 2.28 -7.31 -9.81
C LEU A 67 1.02 -7.17 -8.93
N ALA A 68 -0.11 -6.81 -9.53
CA ALA A 68 -1.39 -6.70 -8.83
C ALA A 68 -1.87 -8.05 -8.27
N LYS A 69 -1.77 -9.14 -9.05
CA LYS A 69 -2.11 -10.50 -8.58
C LYS A 69 -1.24 -10.93 -7.40
N LEU A 70 0.06 -10.65 -7.45
CA LEU A 70 0.97 -10.91 -6.33
C LEU A 70 0.62 -10.06 -5.10
N ALA A 71 0.35 -8.76 -5.29
CA ALA A 71 -0.05 -7.87 -4.20
C ALA A 71 -1.35 -8.35 -3.53
N CYS A 72 -2.40 -8.65 -4.30
CA CYS A 72 -3.64 -9.21 -3.77
C CYS A 72 -3.42 -10.54 -3.04
N GLY A 73 -2.58 -11.43 -3.59
CA GLY A 73 -2.22 -12.69 -2.95
C GLY A 73 -1.51 -12.48 -1.61
N MET A 74 -0.54 -11.56 -1.56
CA MET A 74 0.19 -11.20 -0.34
C MET A 74 -0.73 -10.57 0.70
N THR A 75 -1.62 -9.65 0.30
CA THR A 75 -2.60 -9.04 1.20
C THR A 75 -3.59 -10.07 1.75
N MET A 76 -4.06 -11.00 0.92
CA MET A 76 -4.96 -12.07 1.36
C MET A 76 -4.28 -13.00 2.37
N LEU A 77 -3.02 -13.36 2.12
CA LEU A 77 -2.23 -14.17 3.05
C LEU A 77 -1.99 -13.42 4.36
N PHE A 78 -1.59 -12.14 4.30
CA PHE A 78 -1.39 -11.31 5.48
C PHE A 78 -2.67 -11.17 6.31
N ALA A 79 -3.82 -10.98 5.66
CA ALA A 79 -5.12 -10.93 6.33
C ALA A 79 -5.46 -12.23 7.06
N LEU A 80 -5.21 -13.40 6.45
CA LEU A 80 -5.41 -14.70 7.10
C LEU A 80 -4.47 -14.89 8.30
N VAL A 81 -3.20 -14.52 8.16
CA VAL A 81 -2.22 -14.62 9.24
C VAL A 81 -2.59 -13.71 10.41
N VAL A 82 -3.01 -12.47 10.15
CA VAL A 82 -3.50 -11.53 11.18
C VAL A 82 -4.78 -12.04 11.83
N LEU A 83 -5.66 -12.73 11.11
CA LEU A 83 -6.88 -13.31 11.66
C LEU A 83 -6.59 -14.51 12.60
N LEU A 84 -5.54 -15.28 12.35
CA LEU A 84 -5.16 -16.44 13.17
C LEU A 84 -4.24 -16.07 14.35
N LEU A 85 -3.27 -15.17 14.14
CA LEU A 85 -2.31 -14.72 15.17
C LEU A 85 -2.85 -13.56 16.02
N GLY A 86 -3.77 -12.76 15.46
CA GLY A 86 -4.49 -11.77 16.23
C GLY A 86 -5.51 -12.45 17.15
N PRO A 87 -5.85 -11.83 18.30
CA PRO A 87 -6.97 -12.29 19.12
C PRO A 87 -8.24 -12.32 18.25
N THR A 88 -8.63 -13.52 17.78
CA THR A 88 -9.76 -13.77 16.88
C THR A 88 -11.03 -13.11 17.40
N LEU A 89 -11.22 -13.13 18.73
CA LEU A 89 -12.31 -12.45 19.41
C LEU A 89 -12.24 -10.93 19.27
N PHE A 90 -11.08 -10.29 19.28
CA PHE A 90 -10.97 -8.82 19.17
C PHE A 90 -11.19 -8.33 17.74
N SER A 91 -10.73 -9.07 16.73
CA SER A 91 -10.94 -8.68 15.31
C SER A 91 -12.40 -8.88 14.89
N ILE A 92 -13.03 -9.97 15.34
CA ILE A 92 -14.47 -10.22 15.14
C ILE A 92 -15.31 -9.25 15.96
N ASN A 93 -14.98 -8.99 17.24
CA ASN A 93 -15.70 -8.00 18.04
C ASN A 93 -15.50 -6.57 17.53
N ASN A 94 -14.32 -6.17 17.03
CA ASN A 94 -14.17 -4.85 16.40
C ASN A 94 -14.99 -4.75 15.13
N THR A 95 -15.03 -5.79 14.32
CA THR A 95 -15.85 -5.80 13.11
C THR A 95 -17.34 -5.75 13.48
N ALA A 96 -17.78 -6.51 14.49
CA ALA A 96 -19.14 -6.53 15.03
C ALA A 96 -19.54 -5.19 15.69
N ASN A 97 -18.63 -4.55 16.43
CA ASN A 97 -18.85 -3.24 17.03
C ASN A 97 -18.85 -2.13 15.98
N ALA A 98 -18.00 -2.22 14.94
CA ALA A 98 -17.99 -1.27 13.83
C ALA A 98 -19.25 -1.35 12.95
N ILE A 99 -19.86 -2.54 12.82
CA ILE A 99 -21.17 -2.72 12.16
C ILE A 99 -22.37 -2.50 13.09
N GLY A 100 -22.15 -2.22 14.38
CA GLY A 100 -23.18 -1.75 15.31
C GLY A 100 -23.84 -2.80 16.20
N LEU A 101 -23.15 -3.89 16.56
CA LEU A 101 -23.63 -4.85 17.57
C LEU A 101 -23.21 -4.50 19.01
N THR A 102 -23.10 -3.20 19.31
CA THR A 102 -23.41 -2.55 20.61
C THR A 102 -23.65 -1.07 20.34
#